data_AF-A0A7C3Y6P2-F1
#
_entry.id   AF-A0A7C3Y6P2-F1
#
_cell.length_a   1.000
_cell.length_b   1.000
_cell.length_c   1.000
_cell.angle_alpha   90.00
_cell.angle_beta   90.00
_cell.angle_gamma   90.00
#
_symmetry.space_group_name_H-M   'P 1'
#
loop_
_entity.id
_entity.type
_entity.pdbx_description
1 polymer ?
#
loop_
_entity_poly.entity_id
_entity_poly.type
_entity_poly.pdbx_seq_one_letter_code
_entity_poly.pdbx_strand_id
1 'polypeptide(L)'
;MDKRQWHKEDIVETTITSLTFEGQGVARVGGMVLFVRGGVPGDAVRVRLTKIRKSFAEGEVIDITQPSPWRVAARCPHFGVCGGCASQN
;
A
#
# COMPACT_ATOMS: atom_id res chain seq x y z
N MET A 1 -15.37 10.42 -23.24
CA MET A 1 -13.91 10.29 -22.99
C MET A 1 -13.73 9.71 -21.61
N ASP A 2 -13.93 8.41 -21.49
CA ASP A 2 -13.85 7.68 -20.21
C ASP A 2 -12.38 7.40 -19.91
N LYS A 3 -11.80 8.15 -18.97
CA LYS A 3 -10.40 7.98 -18.53
C LYS A 3 -10.34 7.44 -17.11
N ARG A 4 -11.20 6.48 -16.73
CA ARG A 4 -11.02 5.77 -15.45
C ARG A 4 -10.47 4.38 -15.72
N GLN A 5 -9.15 4.32 -15.87
CA GLN A 5 -8.40 3.08 -16.17
C GLN A 5 -8.15 2.21 -14.93
N TRP A 6 -8.94 2.38 -13.85
CA TRP A 6 -8.71 1.74 -12.55
C TRP A 6 -10.05 1.20 -12.05
N HIS A 7 -10.11 -0.10 -11.82
CA HIS A 7 -11.26 -0.83 -11.29
C HIS A 7 -10.94 -1.46 -9.93
N LYS A 8 -12.00 -1.63 -9.13
CA LYS A 8 -11.89 -2.34 -7.85
C LYS A 8 -11.37 -3.75 -8.15
N GLU A 9 -10.44 -4.23 -7.33
CA GLU A 9 -9.73 -5.50 -7.46
C GLU A 9 -8.62 -5.54 -8.51
N ASP A 10 -8.37 -4.46 -9.25
CA ASP A 10 -7.20 -4.37 -10.11
C ASP A 10 -5.92 -4.51 -9.28
N ILE A 11 -4.92 -5.13 -9.90
CA ILE A 11 -3.59 -5.30 -9.32
C ILE A 11 -2.66 -4.29 -9.98
N VAL A 12 -2.03 -3.46 -9.15
CA VAL A 12 -1.09 -2.43 -9.60
C VAL A 12 0.28 -2.68 -8.98
N GLU A 13 1.31 -2.71 -9.81
CA GLU A 13 2.70 -2.76 -9.37
C GLU A 13 3.20 -1.33 -9.11
N THR A 14 3.73 -1.10 -7.91
CA THR A 14 4.28 0.20 -7.53
C THR A 14 5.34 0.07 -6.47
N THR A 15 6.14 1.12 -6.32
CA THR A 15 7.05 1.28 -5.18
C THR A 15 6.42 2.20 -4.14
N ILE A 16 6.48 1.80 -2.87
CA ILE A 16 6.05 2.66 -1.76
C ILE A 16 7.11 3.73 -1.53
N THR A 17 6.70 4.99 -1.57
CA THR A 17 7.63 6.13 -1.46
C THR A 17 7.67 6.74 -0.06
N SER A 18 6.59 6.62 0.71
CA SER A 18 6.47 7.23 2.03
C SER A 18 5.38 6.55 2.86
N LEU A 19 5.22 6.96 4.12
CA LEU A 19 4.16 6.51 5.03
C LEU A 19 3.27 7.68 5.44
N THR A 20 1.99 7.39 5.69
CA THR A 20 1.09 8.29 6.40
C THR A 20 1.30 8.17 7.91
N PHE A 21 0.76 9.13 8.68
CA PHE A 21 0.78 9.08 10.15
C PHE A 21 0.03 7.86 10.71
N GLU A 22 -0.93 7.32 9.96
CA GLU A 22 -1.71 6.13 10.31
C GLU A 22 -0.99 4.82 9.94
N GLY A 23 0.26 4.88 9.44
CA GLY A 23 1.06 3.72 9.08
C GLY A 23 0.72 3.10 7.71
N GLN A 24 0.01 3.82 6.84
CA GLN A 24 -0.25 3.35 5.48
C GLN A 24 0.87 3.78 4.54
N GLY A 25 1.31 2.86 3.68
CA GLY A 25 2.21 3.18 2.59
C GLY A 25 1.58 4.15 1.60
N VAL A 26 2.38 5.03 1.02
CA VAL A 26 1.96 5.98 -0.01
C VAL A 26 2.77 5.72 -1.26
N ALA A 27 2.06 5.53 -2.36
CA ALA A 27 2.61 5.45 -3.70
C ALA A 27 1.92 6.45 -4.63
N ARG A 28 2.56 6.79 -5.74
CA ARG A 28 1.95 7.58 -6.82
C ARG A 28 2.07 6.83 -8.13
N VAL A 29 0.95 6.57 -8.77
CA VAL A 29 0.88 5.88 -10.06
C VAL A 29 0.03 6.70 -11.01
N GLY A 30 0.57 7.06 -12.17
CA GLY A 30 -0.17 7.84 -13.18
C GLY A 30 -0.72 9.18 -12.67
N GLY A 31 -0.07 9.81 -11.68
CA GLY A 31 -0.51 11.06 -11.06
C GLY A 31 -1.59 10.91 -9.97
N MET A 32 -2.07 9.70 -9.70
CA MET A 32 -3.00 9.42 -8.60
C MET A 32 -2.24 8.96 -7.35
N VAL A 33 -2.70 9.41 -6.18
CA VAL A 33 -2.16 8.94 -4.89
C VAL A 33 -2.82 7.60 -4.54
N LEU A 34 -2.00 6.60 -4.23
CA LEU A 34 -2.43 5.28 -3.78
C LEU A 34 -2.01 5.07 -2.34
N PHE A 35 -2.99 4.92 -1.44
CA PHE A 35 -2.77 4.53 -0.05
C PHE A 35 -2.75 3.01 0.06
N VAL A 36 -1.69 2.46 0.62
CA VAL A 36 -1.40 1.02 0.60
C VAL A 36 -1.26 0.50 2.02
N ARG A 37 -2.20 -0.34 2.45
CA ARG A 37 -2.09 -1.03 3.74
C ARG A 37 -0.97 -2.06 3.69
N GLY A 38 -0.07 -2.02 4.69
CA GLY A 38 1.04 -2.97 4.84
C GLY A 38 2.28 -2.66 3.99
N GLY A 39 2.28 -1.55 3.26
CA GLY A 39 3.44 -1.09 2.49
C GLY A 39 4.42 -0.27 3.34
N VAL A 40 5.72 -0.55 3.22
CA VAL A 40 6.83 0.13 3.89
C VAL A 40 7.62 0.92 2.83
N PRO A 41 8.11 2.14 3.11
CA PRO A 41 8.87 2.94 2.16
C PRO A 41 10.07 2.16 1.62
N GLY A 42 10.21 2.12 0.30
CA GLY A 42 11.22 1.34 -0.41
C GLY A 42 10.76 -0.03 -0.88
N ASP A 43 9.58 -0.55 -0.47
CA ASP A 43 9.10 -1.81 -1.03
C ASP A 43 8.65 -1.63 -2.48
N ALA A 44 9.02 -2.57 -3.35
CA ALA A 44 8.29 -2.84 -4.59
C ALA A 44 7.20 -3.90 -4.31
N VAL A 45 5.96 -3.55 -4.61
CA VAL A 45 4.79 -4.35 -4.23
C VAL A 45 3.76 -4.44 -5.36
N ARG A 46 2.99 -5.52 -5.32
CA ARG A 46 1.70 -5.64 -5.99
C ARG A 46 0.61 -5.26 -5.01
N VAL A 47 -0.20 -4.29 -5.40
CA VAL A 47 -1.29 -3.76 -4.59
C VAL A 47 -2.60 -4.11 -5.25
N ARG A 48 -3.49 -4.78 -4.51
CA ARG A 48 -4.88 -4.95 -4.92
C ARG A 48 -5.67 -3.71 -4.52
N LEU A 49 -6.31 -3.07 -5.48
CA LEU A 49 -7.16 -1.91 -5.23
C LEU A 49 -8.45 -2.33 -4.52
N THR A 50 -8.70 -1.77 -3.34
CA THR A 50 -9.90 -2.06 -2.56
C THR A 50 -10.96 -0.98 -2.74
N LYS A 51 -10.53 0.26 -3.01
CA LYS A 51 -11.42 1.41 -3.17
C LYS A 51 -10.79 2.47 -4.06
N ILE A 52 -11.59 3.02 -4.97
CA ILE A 52 -11.14 4.01 -5.95
C ILE A 52 -12.02 5.25 -5.84
N ARG A 53 -11.39 6.41 -5.70
CA ARG A 53 -12.03 7.72 -5.67
C ARG A 53 -11.52 8.55 -6.84
N LYS A 54 -12.11 9.74 -7.02
CA LYS A 54 -11.73 10.65 -8.13
C LYS A 54 -10.28 11.12 -8.06
N SER A 55 -9.72 11.27 -6.85
CA SER A 55 -8.40 11.90 -6.62
C SER A 55 -7.36 10.95 -6.02
N PHE A 56 -7.78 9.79 -5.49
CA PHE A 56 -6.92 8.81 -4.86
C PHE A 56 -7.54 7.41 -4.93
N ALA A 57 -6.71 6.41 -4.70
CA ALA A 57 -7.12 5.04 -4.52
C ALA A 57 -6.58 4.49 -3.18
N GLU A 58 -7.23 3.47 -2.67
CA GLU A 58 -6.81 2.70 -1.50
C GLU A 58 -6.66 1.24 -1.94
N GLY A 59 -5.65 0.57 -1.39
CA GLY A 59 -5.37 -0.83 -1.67
C GLY A 59 -4.58 -1.49 -0.55
N GLU A 60 -4.36 -2.79 -0.72
CA GLU A 60 -3.57 -3.61 0.20
C GLU A 60 -2.46 -4.33 -0.56
N VAL A 61 -1.29 -4.47 0.08
CA VAL A 61 -0.21 -5.30 -0.47
C VAL A 61 -0.67 -6.74 -0.52
N ILE A 62 -0.67 -7.33 -1.71
CA ILE A 62 -0.94 -8.75 -1.90
C ILE A 62 0.33 -9.56 -2.15
N ASP A 63 1.39 -8.90 -2.62
CA ASP A 63 2.70 -9.51 -2.85
C ASP A 63 3.80 -8.45 -2.78
N ILE A 64 4.94 -8.81 -2.20
CA ILE A 64 6.13 -7.94 -2.10
C ILE A 64 7.18 -8.51 -3.04
N THR A 65 7.38 -7.86 -4.19
CA THR A 65 8.35 -8.31 -5.19
C THR A 65 9.78 -7.95 -4.80
N GLN A 66 9.96 -6.84 -4.07
CA GLN A 66 11.23 -6.47 -3.47
C GLN A 66 10.99 -5.79 -2.11
N PRO A 67 11.40 -6.41 -1.00
CA PRO A 67 11.24 -5.80 0.31
C PRO A 67 12.21 -4.62 0.48
N SER A 68 11.76 -3.59 1.18
CA SER A 68 12.58 -2.47 1.61
C SER A 68 13.68 -2.95 2.56
N PRO A 69 14.89 -2.39 2.49
CA PRO A 69 15.93 -2.63 3.50
C PRO A 69 15.52 -2.15 4.90
N TRP A 70 14.47 -1.33 5.01
CA TRP A 70 13.97 -0.80 6.29
C TRP A 70 12.84 -1.65 6.86
N ARG A 71 12.37 -2.66 6.10
CA ARG A 71 11.31 -3.54 6.54
C ARG A 71 11.83 -4.46 7.65
N VAL A 72 11.15 -4.45 8.77
CA VAL A 72 11.41 -5.35 9.89
C VAL A 72 10.28 -6.37 9.98
N ALA A 73 10.59 -7.61 10.34
CA ALA A 73 9.53 -8.56 10.66
C ALA A 73 8.82 -8.09 11.93
N ALA A 74 7.50 -7.86 11.84
CA ALA A 74 6.72 -7.50 13.02
C ALA A 74 6.87 -8.58 14.10
N ARG A 75 7.27 -8.16 15.30
CA ARG A 75 7.51 -9.09 16.42
C ARG A 75 6.21 -9.66 16.98
N CYS A 76 5.12 -8.92 16.84
CA CYS A 76 3.81 -9.34 17.30
C CYS A 76 3.13 -10.25 16.24
N PRO A 77 2.75 -11.49 16.60
CA PRO A 77 2.03 -12.40 15.70
C PRO A 77 0.63 -11.91 15.31
N HIS A 78 0.09 -10.91 16.01
CA HIS A 78 -1.21 -10.29 15.73
C HIS A 78 -1.10 -8.98 14.93
N PHE A 79 0.12 -8.57 14.56
CA PHE A 79 0.34 -7.35 13.78
C PHE A 79 -0.39 -7.44 12.43
N GLY A 80 -1.13 -6.38 12.08
CA GLY A 80 -2.01 -6.35 10.91
C GLY A 80 -3.47 -6.76 11.17
N VAL A 81 -3.77 -7.43 12.29
CA VAL A 81 -5.13 -7.92 12.65
C VAL A 81 -5.71 -7.20 13.87
N CYS A 82 -4.95 -7.06 14.97
CA CYS A 82 -5.51 -6.59 16.25
C CYS A 82 -5.72 -5.06 16.36
N GLY A 83 -5.16 -4.27 15.43
CA GLY A 83 -5.28 -2.80 15.44
C GLY A 83 -4.51 -2.07 16.55
N GLY A 84 -3.89 -2.78 17.51
CA GLY A 84 -3.19 -2.18 18.64
C GLY A 84 -1.85 -1.52 18.30
N CYS A 85 -1.26 -1.81 17.14
CA CYS A 85 0.00 -1.22 16.69
C CYS A 85 -0.06 -0.90 15.19
N ALA A 86 0.28 0.35 14.84
CA ALA A 86 0.28 0.83 13.45
C ALA A 86 1.62 0.62 12.71
N SER A 87 2.76 0.54 13.43
CA SER A 87 4.09 0.35 12.84
C SER A 87 4.97 -0.57 13.69
N GLN A 88 5.13 -1.83 13.26
CA GLN A 88 6.15 -2.76 13.78
C GLN A 88 7.00 -3.37 12.66
N ASN A 89 6.78 -2.94 11.42
CA ASN A 89 7.34 -3.50 10.20
C ASN A 89 7.91 -2.43 9.28
#